data_AF-A0A254TIG0-F1
#
_entry.id   AF-A0A254TIG0-F1
#
_cell.length_a   1.000
_cell.length_b   1.000
_cell.length_c   1.000
_cell.angle_alpha   90.00
_cell.angle_beta   90.00
_cell.angle_gamma   90.00
#
_symmetry.space_group_name_H-M   'P 1'
#
loop_
_entity.id
_entity.type
_entity.pdbx_description
1 polymer ?
#
loop_
_entity_poly.entity_id
_entity_poly.type
_entity_poly.pdbx_seq_one_letter_code
_entity_poly.pdbx_strand_id
1 'polypeptide(L)'
;MFLHQFTRRGVAALLLVSFLSLLVMGCGRIGGMDQPANRPSALVGKYILNGQSEAASEIELFANGKFVYGMVYGGLDEGAEGTWRGNDKQVILEVDSSRPGQVALPPSGKLELQRDKDRLIMSRNDNDVVYVKAISKTEMDEMLRTVKPGKQIKVDLVGYNYTDKYIQSFNVSGYGGGHIFLSSPTSGGGGPYCCFYYIEGIGFPYEVEVKWTNNASEGPWKTAKALIPEPKIRVPKMLEVHIFQDEHVEVELTDWYSPPRVELPRKNNFER
;
A
#
# COMPACT_ATOMS: atom_id res chain seq x y z
N MET A 1 -21.41 -56.45 -49.46
CA MET A 1 -22.40 -56.35 -50.55
C MET A 1 -22.98 -54.93 -50.49
N PHE A 2 -22.69 -54.13 -51.53
CA PHE A 2 -23.28 -52.85 -51.98
C PHE A 2 -23.99 -51.92 -50.96
N LEU A 3 -23.49 -50.69 -50.75
CA LEU A 3 -23.99 -49.43 -51.38
C LEU A 3 -25.54 -49.34 -51.32
N HIS A 4 -26.17 -48.30 -50.74
CA HIS A 4 -26.21 -46.96 -51.29
C HIS A 4 -27.08 -46.05 -50.41
N GLN A 5 -26.74 -44.77 -50.44
CA GLN A 5 -27.53 -43.63 -49.99
C GLN A 5 -28.85 -43.53 -50.78
N PHE A 6 -29.89 -42.95 -50.18
CA PHE A 6 -30.79 -42.07 -50.96
C PHE A 6 -31.34 -40.94 -50.08
N THR A 7 -30.89 -39.74 -50.43
CA THR A 7 -31.46 -38.42 -50.13
C THR A 7 -32.87 -38.26 -50.69
N ARG A 8 -33.74 -37.49 -50.03
CA ARG A 8 -34.57 -36.49 -50.74
C ARG A 8 -35.17 -35.42 -49.82
N ARG A 9 -34.97 -34.17 -50.26
CA ARG A 9 -35.61 -32.93 -49.82
C ARG A 9 -37.05 -32.85 -50.34
N GLY A 10 -37.92 -32.14 -49.62
CA GLY A 10 -39.21 -31.58 -50.05
C GLY A 10 -39.83 -30.86 -48.85
N VAL A 11 -39.78 -29.53 -48.71
CA VAL A 11 -40.53 -28.45 -49.39
C VAL A 11 -42.02 -28.45 -49.04
N ALA A 12 -42.48 -27.26 -48.62
CA ALA A 12 -43.87 -26.76 -48.51
C ALA A 12 -44.67 -27.26 -47.28
N ALA A 13 -45.53 -26.47 -46.62
CA ALA A 13 -45.92 -25.07 -46.72
C ALA A 13 -46.83 -24.76 -45.50
N LEU A 14 -46.92 -23.47 -45.16
CA LEU A 14 -48.01 -22.75 -44.49
C LEU A 14 -48.99 -23.49 -43.55
N LEU A 15 -49.17 -22.93 -42.33
CA LEU A 15 -50.45 -22.33 -41.93
C LEU A 15 -50.28 -21.43 -40.69
N LEU A 16 -50.60 -20.15 -40.88
CA LEU A 16 -50.83 -19.14 -39.85
C LEU A 16 -52.16 -19.43 -39.14
N VAL A 17 -52.17 -19.41 -37.80
CA VAL A 17 -53.36 -19.07 -37.02
C VAL A 17 -52.94 -18.14 -35.88
N SER A 18 -53.27 -16.86 -36.04
CA SER A 18 -53.24 -15.85 -34.98
C SER A 18 -54.35 -16.13 -33.97
N PHE A 19 -54.01 -16.20 -32.69
CA PHE A 19 -54.97 -16.01 -31.61
C PHE A 19 -54.55 -14.80 -30.76
N LEU A 20 -55.27 -13.71 -31.00
CA LEU A 20 -55.31 -12.51 -30.18
C LEU A 20 -56.20 -12.81 -28.96
N SER A 21 -55.70 -12.62 -27.75
CA SER A 21 -56.53 -12.54 -26.54
C SER A 21 -55.91 -11.54 -25.57
N LEU A 22 -56.47 -10.33 -25.58
CA LEU A 22 -56.39 -9.35 -24.51
C LEU A 22 -57.43 -9.74 -23.44
N LEU A 23 -57.04 -9.79 -22.16
CA LEU A 23 -57.68 -8.99 -21.08
C LEU A 23 -57.13 -9.26 -19.66
N VAL A 24 -56.94 -8.14 -18.95
CA VAL A 24 -56.95 -7.88 -17.49
C VAL A 24 -55.77 -8.35 -16.62
N MET A 25 -54.86 -7.40 -16.41
CA MET A 25 -54.56 -6.73 -15.13
C MET A 25 -54.87 -7.53 -13.83
N GLY A 26 -53.93 -8.37 -13.41
CA GLY A 26 -53.79 -8.85 -12.04
C GLY A 26 -52.55 -8.24 -11.40
N CYS A 27 -52.74 -7.28 -10.51
CA CYS A 27 -51.69 -6.69 -9.68
C CYS A 27 -51.16 -7.77 -8.72
N GLY A 28 -50.08 -8.43 -9.10
CA GLY A 28 -49.32 -9.35 -8.25
C GLY A 28 -47.85 -8.97 -8.36
N ARG A 29 -47.41 -7.98 -7.57
CA ARG A 29 -45.99 -7.75 -7.32
C ARG A 29 -45.46 -8.93 -6.49
N ILE A 30 -45.11 -10.01 -7.16
CA ILE A 30 -44.24 -11.03 -6.60
C ILE A 30 -42.81 -10.49 -6.72
N GLY A 31 -42.15 -10.37 -5.58
CA GLY A 31 -40.69 -10.36 -5.50
C GLY A 31 -40.00 -9.07 -5.94
N GLY A 32 -40.04 -8.04 -5.10
CA GLY A 32 -38.87 -7.19 -4.94
C GLY A 32 -37.80 -7.96 -4.16
N MET A 33 -37.23 -9.01 -4.76
CA MET A 33 -35.91 -9.47 -4.35
C MET A 33 -34.96 -8.41 -4.86
N ASP A 34 -34.27 -7.75 -3.93
CA ASP A 34 -33.13 -6.89 -4.21
C ASP A 34 -32.25 -7.56 -5.26
N GLN A 35 -32.31 -7.04 -6.49
CA GLN A 35 -31.36 -7.39 -7.51
C GLN A 35 -30.01 -6.96 -6.96
N PRO A 36 -29.03 -7.87 -6.76
CA PRO A 36 -27.75 -7.47 -6.20
C PRO A 36 -27.17 -6.43 -7.15
N ALA A 37 -27.07 -5.20 -6.65
CA ALA A 37 -26.36 -4.13 -7.33
C ALA A 37 -25.05 -4.72 -7.84
N ASN A 38 -24.68 -4.37 -9.08
CA ASN A 38 -23.50 -4.85 -9.76
C ASN A 38 -22.27 -4.64 -8.85
N ARG A 39 -21.92 -5.64 -8.04
CA ARG A 39 -20.87 -5.60 -7.01
C ARG A 39 -19.66 -6.29 -7.59
N PRO A 40 -18.59 -5.56 -7.93
CA PRO A 40 -17.36 -6.19 -8.40
C PRO A 40 -16.82 -7.15 -7.32
N SER A 41 -16.62 -8.42 -7.66
CA SER A 41 -15.94 -9.40 -6.79
C SER A 41 -14.57 -8.90 -6.32
N ALA A 42 -13.91 -8.08 -7.15
CA ALA A 42 -12.63 -7.43 -6.85
C ALA A 42 -12.67 -6.52 -5.60
N LEU A 43 -13.84 -5.98 -5.23
CA LEU A 43 -13.99 -5.12 -4.05
C LEU A 43 -14.23 -5.88 -2.75
N VAL A 44 -14.62 -7.16 -2.82
CA VAL A 44 -14.83 -7.98 -1.63
C VAL A 44 -13.49 -8.20 -0.93
N GLY A 45 -13.45 -7.97 0.38
CA GLY A 45 -12.27 -8.19 1.20
C GLY A 45 -12.14 -7.22 2.37
N LYS A 46 -11.08 -7.44 3.15
CA LYS A 46 -10.67 -6.61 4.27
C LYS A 46 -9.72 -5.52 3.80
N TYR A 47 -9.84 -4.33 4.35
CA TYR A 47 -9.07 -3.14 4.01
C TYR A 47 -8.57 -2.51 5.31
N ILE A 48 -7.27 -2.22 5.37
CA ILE A 48 -6.60 -1.73 6.59
C ILE A 48 -6.08 -0.32 6.32
N LEU A 49 -6.22 0.56 7.30
CA LEU A 49 -5.68 1.92 7.28
C LEU A 49 -4.16 1.91 7.06
N ASN A 50 -3.69 2.72 6.12
CA ASN A 50 -2.28 2.82 5.77
C ASN A 50 -1.72 4.20 6.07
N GLY A 51 -0.50 4.25 6.65
CA GLY A 51 0.27 5.50 6.80
C GLY A 51 -0.13 6.39 7.97
N GLN A 52 -0.88 5.90 8.97
CA GLN A 52 -1.26 6.64 10.18
C GLN A 52 -0.65 5.96 11.43
N SER A 53 -0.03 6.73 12.33
CA SER A 53 0.61 6.20 13.56
C SER A 53 -0.31 6.22 14.79
N GLU A 54 -1.26 7.15 14.85
CA GLU A 54 -2.12 7.39 16.02
C GLU A 54 -3.52 6.78 15.90
N ALA A 55 -3.79 6.08 14.79
CA ALA A 55 -5.09 5.48 14.51
C ALA A 55 -4.95 4.08 13.92
N ALA A 56 -5.86 3.20 14.30
CA ALA A 56 -6.09 1.93 13.62
C ALA A 56 -7.50 1.96 13.03
N SER A 57 -7.67 1.52 11.79
CA SER A 57 -8.99 1.42 11.19
C SER A 57 -9.06 0.28 10.19
N GLU A 58 -10.23 -0.31 10.07
CA GLU A 58 -10.52 -1.44 9.22
C GLU A 58 -11.90 -1.30 8.57
N ILE A 59 -11.99 -1.70 7.30
CA ILE A 59 -13.23 -1.90 6.57
C ILE A 59 -13.24 -3.31 6.01
N GLU A 60 -14.29 -4.09 6.27
CA GLU A 60 -14.52 -5.37 5.60
C GLU A 60 -15.76 -5.28 4.71
N LEU A 61 -15.59 -5.56 3.42
CA LEU A 61 -16.65 -5.62 2.42
C LEU A 61 -17.00 -7.08 2.12
N PHE A 62 -18.15 -7.53 2.59
CA PHE A 62 -18.61 -8.90 2.38
C PHE A 62 -19.31 -9.06 1.01
N ALA A 63 -19.16 -10.23 0.39
CA ALA A 63 -19.78 -10.56 -0.91
C ALA A 63 -21.33 -10.46 -0.89
N ASN A 64 -21.94 -10.68 0.27
CA ASN A 64 -23.38 -10.53 0.47
C ASN A 64 -23.86 -9.06 0.46
N GLY A 65 -22.94 -8.09 0.34
CA GLY A 65 -23.24 -6.67 0.35
C GLY A 65 -23.31 -6.03 1.73
N LYS A 66 -22.92 -6.76 2.79
CA LYS A 66 -22.75 -6.19 4.13
C LYS A 66 -21.34 -5.64 4.30
N PHE A 67 -21.18 -4.66 5.18
CA PHE A 67 -19.87 -4.20 5.61
C PHE A 67 -19.77 -4.14 7.13
N VAL A 68 -18.54 -4.20 7.62
CA VAL A 68 -18.15 -3.82 8.97
C VAL A 68 -17.06 -2.77 8.85
N TYR A 69 -17.13 -1.73 9.67
CA TYR A 69 -16.14 -0.68 9.80
C TYR A 69 -15.84 -0.46 11.27
N GLY A 70 -14.57 -0.28 11.60
CA GLY A 70 -14.13 0.08 12.94
C GLY A 70 -12.90 0.97 12.88
N MET A 71 -12.85 1.99 13.73
CA MET A 71 -11.71 2.89 13.88
C MET A 71 -11.47 3.16 15.36
N VAL A 72 -10.20 3.05 15.76
CA VAL A 72 -9.72 3.45 17.08
C VAL A 72 -8.75 4.59 16.88
N TYR A 73 -9.01 5.72 17.54
CA TYR A 73 -8.13 6.88 17.54
C TYR A 73 -8.19 7.58 18.90
N GLY A 74 -7.03 7.76 19.53
CA GLY A 74 -6.95 8.27 20.90
C GLY A 74 -7.77 7.39 21.86
N GLY A 75 -8.76 7.99 22.54
CA GLY A 75 -9.70 7.30 23.43
C GLY A 75 -11.09 7.06 22.84
N LEU A 76 -11.25 7.22 21.51
CA LEU A 76 -12.53 7.03 20.81
C LEU A 76 -12.50 5.75 19.99
N ASP A 77 -13.48 4.88 20.26
CA ASP A 77 -13.84 3.76 19.41
C ASP A 77 -15.05 4.15 18.55
N GLU A 78 -14.87 4.12 17.24
CA GLU A 78 -15.91 4.33 16.23
C GLU A 78 -16.18 3.04 15.46
N GLY A 79 -17.43 2.79 15.10
CA GLY A 79 -17.81 1.56 14.44
C GLY A 79 -19.15 1.68 13.73
N ALA A 80 -19.25 0.98 12.60
CA ALA A 80 -20.49 0.90 11.84
C ALA A 80 -20.61 -0.44 11.13
N GLU A 81 -21.85 -0.89 11.00
CA GLU A 81 -22.22 -1.96 10.10
C GLU A 81 -23.32 -1.46 9.17
N GLY A 82 -23.52 -2.16 8.06
CA GLY A 82 -24.62 -1.83 7.17
C GLY A 82 -24.48 -2.50 5.82
N THR A 83 -24.91 -1.81 4.77
CA THR A 83 -24.82 -2.30 3.40
C THR A 83 -23.87 -1.47 2.56
N TRP A 84 -23.20 -2.10 1.60
CA TRP A 84 -22.34 -1.41 0.67
C TRP A 84 -22.72 -1.67 -0.79
N ARG A 85 -22.34 -0.70 -1.62
CA ARG A 85 -22.32 -0.80 -3.08
C ARG A 85 -21.06 -0.12 -3.60
N GLY A 86 -20.58 -0.53 -4.76
CA GLY A 86 -19.39 0.08 -5.34
C GLY A 86 -19.19 -0.28 -6.80
N ASN A 87 -18.32 0.47 -7.45
CA ASN A 87 -17.88 0.29 -8.83
C ASN A 87 -16.37 0.58 -8.94
N ASP A 88 -15.86 0.82 -10.14
CA ASP A 88 -14.44 1.07 -10.36
C ASP A 88 -13.93 2.44 -9.90
N LYS A 89 -14.83 3.34 -9.50
CA LYS A 89 -14.49 4.70 -9.05
C LYS A 89 -14.85 5.00 -7.61
N GLN A 90 -15.85 4.31 -7.06
CA GLN A 90 -16.39 4.65 -5.75
C GLN A 90 -16.95 3.44 -5.02
N VAL A 91 -16.82 3.45 -3.69
CA VAL A 91 -17.53 2.58 -2.75
C VAL A 91 -18.36 3.46 -1.82
N ILE A 92 -19.59 3.05 -1.56
CA ILE A 92 -20.52 3.73 -0.65
C ILE A 92 -20.92 2.74 0.43
N LEU A 93 -20.73 3.12 1.69
CA LEU A 93 -21.16 2.38 2.87
C LEU A 93 -22.38 3.09 3.46
N GLU A 94 -23.52 2.41 3.55
CA GLU A 94 -24.74 2.91 4.17
C GLU A 94 -24.91 2.31 5.54
N VAL A 95 -24.78 3.15 6.57
CA VAL A 95 -24.76 2.76 7.97
C VAL A 95 -26.16 2.35 8.42
N ASP A 96 -26.26 1.19 9.05
CA ASP A 96 -27.45 0.73 9.73
C ASP A 96 -27.48 1.30 11.16
N SER A 97 -28.12 2.46 11.31
CA SER A 97 -28.26 3.18 12.58
C SER A 97 -29.28 2.56 13.54
N SER A 98 -29.91 1.44 13.19
CA SER A 98 -30.93 0.79 14.01
C SER A 98 -30.38 -0.10 15.13
N ARG A 99 -29.06 -0.34 15.17
CA ARG A 99 -28.42 -1.22 16.17
C ARG A 99 -27.97 -0.46 17.43
N PRO A 100 -28.50 -0.79 18.62
CA PRO A 100 -28.04 -0.23 19.89
C PRO A 100 -26.80 -0.98 20.42
N GLY A 101 -25.73 -0.26 20.76
CA GLY A 101 -24.55 -0.85 21.41
C GLY A 101 -23.24 -0.06 21.22
N GLN A 102 -22.85 0.67 22.27
CA GLN A 102 -21.52 1.10 22.72
C GLN A 102 -20.30 1.28 21.77
N VAL A 103 -20.49 1.70 20.52
CA VAL A 103 -19.41 2.29 19.71
C VAL A 103 -19.95 3.56 19.05
N ALA A 104 -19.14 4.63 18.97
CA ALA A 104 -19.60 5.86 18.33
C ALA A 104 -19.91 5.58 16.85
N LEU A 105 -21.03 6.10 16.34
CA LEU A 105 -21.30 6.06 14.92
C LEU A 105 -20.38 7.04 14.18
N PRO A 106 -20.02 6.76 12.93
CA PRO A 106 -19.35 7.74 12.09
C PRO A 106 -20.20 9.02 11.95
N PRO A 107 -19.57 10.17 11.64
CA PRO A 107 -20.24 11.48 11.59
C PRO A 107 -21.43 11.53 10.61
N SER A 108 -21.47 10.64 9.63
CA SER A 108 -22.54 10.53 8.63
C SER A 108 -23.10 9.12 8.60
N GLY A 109 -24.41 9.00 8.34
CA GLY A 109 -25.06 7.72 8.04
C GLY A 109 -24.61 7.08 6.71
N LYS A 110 -23.65 7.70 6.03
CA LYS A 110 -23.12 7.26 4.75
C LYS A 110 -21.64 7.64 4.64
N LEU A 111 -20.78 6.67 4.37
CA LEU A 111 -19.36 6.88 4.09
C LEU A 111 -19.11 6.72 2.59
N GLU A 112 -18.52 7.73 1.97
CA GLU A 112 -18.15 7.71 0.55
C GLU A 112 -16.65 7.56 0.40
N LEU A 113 -16.23 6.51 -0.30
CA LEU A 113 -14.83 6.22 -0.54
C LEU A 113 -14.53 6.27 -2.03
N GLN A 114 -13.54 7.08 -2.42
CA GLN A 114 -13.00 7.01 -3.78
C GLN A 114 -12.20 5.72 -3.92
N ARG A 115 -12.25 5.12 -5.11
CA ARG A 115 -11.46 3.94 -5.44
C ARG A 115 -10.32 4.33 -6.35
N ASP A 116 -9.12 3.92 -5.98
CA ASP A 116 -7.96 3.95 -6.87
C ASP A 116 -7.30 2.56 -6.86
N LYS A 117 -7.59 1.77 -7.90
CA LYS A 117 -7.22 0.36 -8.02
C LYS A 117 -7.71 -0.45 -6.82
N ASP A 118 -6.80 -0.90 -5.97
CA ASP A 118 -7.05 -1.71 -4.76
C ASP A 118 -7.05 -0.85 -3.48
N ARG A 119 -7.01 0.48 -3.62
CA ARG A 119 -7.07 1.43 -2.52
C ARG A 119 -8.47 2.02 -2.40
N LEU A 120 -8.91 2.20 -1.15
CA LEU A 120 -10.10 2.97 -0.82
C LEU A 120 -9.66 4.25 -0.10
N ILE A 121 -10.14 5.39 -0.55
CA ILE A 121 -9.76 6.71 -0.02
C ILE A 121 -11.01 7.32 0.57
N MET A 122 -11.01 7.56 1.89
CA MET A 122 -12.12 8.18 2.59
C MET A 122 -11.72 9.58 3.01
N SER A 123 -12.49 10.59 2.59
CA SER A 123 -12.28 11.97 3.02
C SER A 123 -12.97 12.19 4.38
N ARG A 124 -12.22 12.68 5.36
CA ARG A 124 -12.67 12.91 6.73
C ARG A 124 -12.00 14.16 7.30
N ASN A 125 -12.80 15.13 7.77
CA ASN A 125 -12.31 16.37 8.41
C ASN A 125 -11.16 17.03 7.61
N ASP A 126 -11.42 17.29 6.32
CA ASP A 126 -10.47 17.88 5.35
C ASP A 126 -9.21 17.05 5.04
N ASN A 127 -9.12 15.80 5.50
CA ASN A 127 -8.02 14.89 5.22
C ASN A 127 -8.48 13.62 4.50
N ASP A 128 -7.64 13.11 3.60
CA ASP A 128 -7.87 11.82 2.97
C ASP A 128 -7.14 10.72 3.76
N VAL A 129 -7.89 9.71 4.22
CA VAL A 129 -7.32 8.49 4.79
C VAL A 129 -7.37 7.36 3.77
N VAL A 130 -6.28 6.63 3.65
CA VAL A 130 -6.10 5.60 2.63
C VAL A 130 -6.16 4.22 3.27
N TYR A 131 -7.02 3.36 2.75
CA TYR A 131 -7.08 1.95 3.08
C TYR A 131 -6.51 1.10 1.95
N VAL A 132 -5.70 0.12 2.31
CA VAL A 132 -5.14 -0.87 1.38
C VAL A 132 -5.80 -2.22 1.61
N LYS A 133 -6.08 -2.96 0.52
CA LYS A 133 -6.66 -4.30 0.62
C LYS A 133 -5.69 -5.23 1.34
N ALA A 134 -6.14 -5.87 2.41
CA ALA A 134 -5.39 -6.89 3.11
C ALA A 134 -5.27 -8.13 2.21
N ILE A 135 -4.04 -8.60 2.00
CA ILE A 135 -3.81 -9.90 1.40
C ILE A 135 -4.18 -10.99 2.40
N SER A 136 -4.91 -12.01 1.97
CA SER A 136 -5.24 -13.14 2.85
C SER A 136 -3.97 -13.88 3.25
N LYS A 137 -4.00 -14.57 4.40
CA LYS A 137 -2.87 -15.41 4.83
C LYS A 137 -2.51 -16.45 3.76
N THR A 138 -3.49 -17.01 3.06
CA THR A 138 -3.28 -17.97 1.97
C THR A 138 -2.60 -17.32 0.77
N GLU A 139 -3.02 -16.13 0.35
CA GLU A 139 -2.37 -15.38 -0.74
C GLU A 139 -0.95 -14.95 -0.33
N MET A 140 -0.76 -14.53 0.92
CA MET A 140 0.56 -14.25 1.46
C MET A 140 1.42 -15.51 1.46
N ASP A 141 0.90 -16.66 1.89
CA ASP A 141 1.61 -17.94 1.88
C ASP A 141 1.91 -18.42 0.44
N GLU A 142 1.02 -18.17 -0.53
CA GLU A 142 1.24 -18.50 -1.95
C GLU A 142 2.24 -17.55 -2.62
N MET A 143 2.18 -16.26 -2.32
CA MET A 143 3.22 -15.29 -2.68
C MET A 143 4.56 -15.70 -2.07
N LEU A 144 4.60 -16.06 -0.78
CA LEU A 144 5.82 -16.54 -0.11
C LEU A 144 6.31 -17.90 -0.63
N ARG A 145 5.44 -18.74 -1.20
CA ARG A 145 5.83 -20.00 -1.86
C ARG A 145 6.45 -19.77 -3.23
N THR A 146 6.02 -18.73 -3.95
CA THR A 146 6.53 -18.39 -5.29
C THR A 146 7.77 -17.51 -5.23
N VAL A 147 7.89 -16.68 -4.20
CA VAL A 147 9.13 -15.97 -3.85
C VAL A 147 10.08 -16.97 -3.19
N LYS A 148 11.09 -17.45 -3.93
CA LYS A 148 12.28 -18.01 -3.26
C LYS A 148 12.87 -16.86 -2.44
N PRO A 149 12.93 -16.94 -1.10
CA PRO A 149 13.60 -15.90 -0.34
C PRO A 149 15.07 -15.95 -0.76
N GLY A 150 15.51 -14.96 -1.54
CA GLY A 150 16.94 -14.76 -1.73
C GLY A 150 17.57 -14.61 -0.34
N LYS A 151 18.79 -15.11 -0.18
CA LYS A 151 19.50 -15.02 1.10
C LYS A 151 19.51 -13.55 1.54
N GLN A 152 19.00 -13.25 2.73
CA GLN A 152 19.14 -11.91 3.30
C GLN A 152 20.61 -11.66 3.59
N ILE A 153 21.16 -10.63 2.98
CA ILE A 153 22.50 -10.13 3.26
C ILE A 153 22.37 -8.95 4.21
N LYS A 154 23.02 -9.09 5.36
CA LYS A 154 23.07 -8.09 6.42
C LYS A 154 24.28 -7.19 6.21
N VAL A 155 24.07 -5.88 6.20
CA VAL A 155 25.12 -4.87 6.14
C VAL A 155 24.91 -3.79 7.20
N ASP A 156 25.99 -3.17 7.65
CA ASP A 156 25.95 -2.02 8.55
C ASP A 156 25.54 -0.76 7.77
N LEU A 157 24.74 0.11 8.37
CA LEU A 157 24.45 1.44 7.83
C LEU A 157 25.53 2.41 8.29
N VAL A 158 26.07 3.20 7.36
CA VAL A 158 27.08 4.22 7.66
C VAL A 158 26.68 5.54 7.01
N GLY A 159 26.56 6.59 7.80
CA GLY A 159 26.22 7.92 7.33
C GLY A 159 27.43 8.79 6.99
N TYR A 160 27.31 9.55 5.90
CA TYR A 160 28.22 10.63 5.49
C TYR A 160 27.42 11.91 5.37
N ASN A 161 27.77 12.91 6.17
CA ASN A 161 27.06 14.18 6.21
C ASN A 161 27.89 15.29 5.55
N TYR A 162 27.48 15.73 4.37
CA TYR A 162 28.10 16.85 3.64
C TYR A 162 27.29 18.15 3.76
N THR A 163 26.29 18.16 4.63
CA THR A 163 25.52 19.37 4.95
C THR A 163 26.31 20.28 5.90
N ASP A 164 25.69 21.38 6.29
CA ASP A 164 26.17 22.37 7.24
C ASP A 164 25.66 22.14 8.67
N LYS A 165 24.86 21.09 8.90
CA LYS A 165 24.21 20.81 10.17
C LYS A 165 24.40 19.38 10.62
N TYR A 166 24.54 19.19 11.93
CA TYR A 166 24.47 17.87 12.54
C TYR A 166 23.15 17.15 12.20
N ILE A 167 23.25 15.87 11.83
CA ILE A 167 22.09 14.99 11.63
C ILE A 167 21.95 14.13 12.88
N GLN A 168 20.87 14.33 13.63
CA GLN A 168 20.63 13.58 14.86
C GLN A 168 20.15 12.16 14.59
N SER A 169 19.40 11.96 13.50
CA SER A 169 18.90 10.65 13.14
C SER A 169 18.68 10.54 11.64
N PHE A 170 18.95 9.37 11.07
CA PHE A 170 18.51 8.98 9.74
C PHE A 170 18.00 7.54 9.70
N ASN A 171 17.24 7.21 8.67
CA ASN A 171 16.87 5.84 8.34
C ASN A 171 16.82 5.62 6.82
N VAL A 172 17.00 4.37 6.41
CA VAL A 172 16.89 3.90 5.02
C VAL A 172 15.76 2.88 4.97
N SER A 173 14.66 3.20 4.28
CA SER A 173 13.48 2.35 4.14
C SER A 173 13.00 1.74 5.47
N GLY A 174 13.06 2.53 6.56
CA GLY A 174 12.68 2.11 7.91
C GLY A 174 13.81 1.54 8.78
N TYR A 175 14.98 1.25 8.22
CA TYR A 175 16.16 0.80 8.97
C TYR A 175 16.93 2.00 9.55
N GLY A 176 17.00 2.12 10.87
CA GLY A 176 17.67 3.23 11.55
C GLY A 176 19.19 3.21 11.36
N GLY A 177 19.79 4.39 11.16
CA GLY A 177 21.22 4.57 10.90
C GLY A 177 22.00 5.35 11.97
N GLY A 178 21.32 5.85 13.01
CA GLY A 178 21.94 6.64 14.07
C GLY A 178 22.19 8.10 13.69
N HIS A 179 23.10 8.77 14.41
CA HIS A 179 23.45 10.16 14.18
C HIS A 179 24.69 10.30 13.27
N ILE A 180 24.83 11.45 12.63
CA ILE A 180 25.94 11.76 11.72
C ILE A 180 26.50 13.16 12.00
N PHE A 181 27.73 13.23 12.50
CA PHE A 181 28.51 14.47 12.56
C PHE A 181 28.87 14.96 11.16
N LEU A 182 29.25 16.23 11.01
CA LEU A 182 29.77 16.69 9.71
C LEU A 182 30.97 15.85 9.28
N SER A 183 31.02 15.52 7.99
CA SER A 183 32.16 14.79 7.41
C SER A 183 33.43 15.62 7.55
N SER A 184 34.52 14.95 7.92
CA SER A 184 35.89 15.50 7.85
C SER A 184 36.59 14.97 6.60
N PRO A 185 37.82 15.39 6.26
CA PRO A 185 38.56 14.78 5.16
C PRO A 185 38.85 13.27 5.30
N THR A 186 38.66 12.70 6.50
CA THR A 186 39.05 11.32 6.83
C THR A 186 37.90 10.45 7.36
N SER A 187 36.70 11.01 7.50
CA SER A 187 35.56 10.30 8.08
C SER A 187 34.25 10.94 7.64
N GLY A 188 33.24 10.11 7.34
CA GLY A 188 31.88 10.55 7.04
C GLY A 188 31.10 11.12 8.21
N GLY A 189 31.60 10.95 9.44
CA GLY A 189 30.97 11.44 10.66
C GLY A 189 29.88 10.54 11.24
N GLY A 190 29.47 9.47 10.57
CA GLY A 190 28.60 8.42 11.10
C GLY A 190 29.38 7.18 11.55
N GLY A 191 28.97 6.57 12.66
CA GLY A 191 29.42 5.24 13.05
C GLY A 191 28.65 4.13 12.31
N PRO A 192 29.12 2.87 12.35
CA PRO A 192 28.35 1.76 11.83
C PRO A 192 27.14 1.50 12.73
N TYR A 193 25.95 1.46 12.13
CA TYR A 193 24.71 1.19 12.85
C TYR A 193 23.97 0.01 12.24
N CYS A 194 23.45 -0.87 13.10
CA CYS A 194 22.86 -2.11 12.64
C CYS A 194 21.33 -2.02 12.53
N CYS A 195 20.70 -2.52 11.46
CA CYS A 195 21.30 -2.99 10.21
C CYS A 195 20.34 -2.81 9.06
N PHE A 196 20.89 -2.76 7.85
CA PHE A 196 20.13 -2.85 6.62
C PHE A 196 20.23 -4.28 6.04
N TYR A 197 19.11 -4.77 5.51
CA TYR A 197 19.04 -6.07 4.87
C TYR A 197 18.62 -5.90 3.42
N TYR A 198 19.38 -6.52 2.51
CA TYR A 198 18.97 -6.68 1.12
C TYR A 198 18.92 -8.15 0.73
N ILE A 199 18.17 -8.45 -0.32
CA ILE A 199 17.95 -9.82 -0.79
C ILE A 199 19.01 -10.15 -1.85
N GLU A 200 19.76 -11.24 -1.67
CA GLU A 200 20.66 -11.76 -2.71
C GLU A 200 19.87 -12.07 -3.99
N GLY A 201 20.35 -11.55 -5.14
CA GLY A 201 19.65 -11.67 -6.41
C GLY A 201 18.53 -10.65 -6.64
N ILE A 202 18.39 -9.65 -5.77
CA ILE A 202 17.57 -8.46 -6.07
C ILE A 202 18.08 -7.80 -7.37
N GLY A 203 17.17 -7.31 -8.20
CA GLY A 203 17.52 -6.55 -9.39
C GLY A 203 18.14 -5.20 -9.01
N PHE A 204 19.22 -4.82 -9.68
CA PHE A 204 19.87 -3.53 -9.52
C PHE A 204 19.72 -2.65 -10.79
N PRO A 205 19.71 -1.32 -10.65
CA PRO A 205 19.62 -0.59 -9.37
C PRO A 205 18.23 -0.76 -8.74
N TYR A 206 18.16 -0.72 -7.40
CA TYR A 206 16.86 -0.67 -6.71
C TYR A 206 16.76 0.58 -5.82
N GLU A 207 15.54 1.11 -5.75
CA GLU A 207 15.24 2.37 -5.06
C GLU A 207 15.03 2.14 -3.56
N VAL A 208 15.58 3.04 -2.75
CA VAL A 208 15.34 3.15 -1.32
C VAL A 208 14.91 4.56 -0.95
N GLU A 209 14.16 4.69 0.14
CA GLU A 209 13.80 5.97 0.73
C GLU A 209 14.76 6.29 1.88
N VAL A 210 15.38 7.46 1.87
CA VAL A 210 16.25 7.92 2.96
C VAL A 210 15.59 9.10 3.65
N LYS A 211 15.44 9.01 4.97
CA LYS A 211 14.91 10.09 5.80
C LYS A 211 15.92 10.53 6.83
N TRP A 212 16.03 11.84 7.07
CA TRP A 212 16.93 12.37 8.09
C TRP A 212 16.39 13.63 8.75
N THR A 213 16.88 13.91 9.96
CA THR A 213 16.52 15.12 10.72
C THR A 213 17.65 15.55 11.65
N ASN A 214 17.69 16.85 11.97
CA ASN A 214 18.53 17.42 13.01
C ASN A 214 17.83 17.42 14.39
N ASN A 215 16.52 17.14 14.45
CA ASN A 215 15.75 17.00 15.68
C ASN A 215 14.77 15.82 15.60
N ALA A 216 15.16 14.67 16.16
CA ALA A 216 14.37 13.44 16.11
C ALA A 216 13.07 13.51 16.92
N SER A 217 13.00 14.37 17.95
CA SER A 217 11.82 14.49 18.82
C SER A 217 10.72 15.38 18.22
N GLU A 218 11.09 16.33 17.37
CA GLU A 218 10.17 17.38 16.89
C GLU A 218 10.06 17.44 15.35
N GLY A 219 10.93 16.76 14.62
CA GLY A 219 11.05 16.96 13.17
C GLY A 219 11.50 18.40 12.83
N PRO A 220 11.37 18.84 11.56
CA PRO A 220 10.86 18.09 10.41
C PRO A 220 11.85 17.02 9.92
N TRP A 221 11.31 15.99 9.25
CA TRP A 221 12.10 14.99 8.54
C TRP A 221 12.23 15.38 7.08
N LYS A 222 13.46 15.41 6.57
CA LYS A 222 13.73 15.49 5.13
C LYS A 222 13.70 14.08 4.55
N THR A 223 13.31 13.95 3.29
CA THR A 223 13.20 12.67 2.59
C THR A 223 13.75 12.80 1.18
N ALA A 224 14.55 11.81 0.76
CA ALA A 224 15.00 11.67 -0.62
C ALA A 224 14.97 10.21 -1.05
N LYS A 225 14.80 9.98 -2.35
CA LYS A 225 14.94 8.65 -2.95
C LYS A 225 16.37 8.49 -3.46
N ALA A 226 16.95 7.32 -3.26
CA ALA A 226 18.28 7.00 -3.74
C ALA A 226 18.28 5.61 -4.41
N LEU A 227 19.13 5.44 -5.42
CA LEU A 227 19.30 4.17 -6.10
C LEU A 227 20.53 3.45 -5.55
N ILE A 228 20.33 2.24 -5.03
CA ILE A 228 21.44 1.35 -4.70
C ILE A 228 21.91 0.72 -6.02
N PRO A 229 23.14 1.01 -6.49
CA PRO A 229 23.67 0.42 -7.70
C PRO A 229 24.05 -1.05 -7.46
N GLU A 230 24.31 -1.78 -8.54
CA GLU A 230 24.89 -3.12 -8.42
C GLU A 230 26.25 -3.02 -7.69
N PRO A 231 26.47 -3.82 -6.62
CA PRO A 231 27.71 -3.74 -5.87
C PRO A 231 28.87 -4.18 -6.76
N LYS A 232 29.92 -3.35 -6.82
CA LYS A 232 31.18 -3.67 -7.53
C LYS A 232 32.02 -4.73 -6.79
N ILE A 233 31.58 -5.13 -5.61
CA ILE A 233 32.24 -6.04 -4.70
C ILE A 233 31.37 -7.27 -4.45
N ARG A 234 32.02 -8.41 -4.19
CA ARG A 234 31.31 -9.69 -4.00
C ARG A 234 30.58 -9.81 -2.67
N VAL A 235 31.10 -9.20 -1.61
CA VAL A 235 30.59 -9.36 -0.24
C VAL A 235 30.59 -7.99 0.45
N PRO A 236 29.58 -7.15 0.21
CA PRO A 236 29.44 -5.90 0.92
C PRO A 236 29.19 -6.15 2.40
N LYS A 237 29.74 -5.26 3.22
CA LYS A 237 29.57 -5.23 4.68
C LYS A 237 28.86 -3.96 5.13
N MET A 238 28.82 -2.94 4.28
CA MET A 238 28.27 -1.63 4.60
C MET A 238 27.34 -1.15 3.49
N LEU A 239 26.28 -0.45 3.88
CA LEU A 239 25.53 0.47 3.04
C LEU A 239 25.88 1.88 3.48
N GLU A 240 26.67 2.56 2.66
CA GLU A 240 27.02 3.95 2.87
C GLU A 240 25.89 4.86 2.38
N VAL A 241 25.55 5.87 3.16
CA VAL A 241 24.50 6.85 2.88
C VAL A 241 25.12 8.23 2.91
N HIS A 242 25.18 8.87 1.75
CA HIS A 242 25.79 10.17 1.54
C HIS A 242 24.71 11.24 1.40
N ILE A 243 24.65 12.17 2.36
CA ILE A 243 23.62 13.23 2.41
C ILE A 243 24.28 14.57 2.12
N PHE A 244 23.78 15.28 1.13
CA PHE A 244 24.40 16.50 0.62
C PHE A 244 23.61 17.77 0.95
N GLN A 245 24.26 18.92 0.81
CA GLN A 245 23.74 20.23 1.22
C GLN A 245 22.44 20.63 0.50
N ASP A 246 22.32 20.28 -0.78
CA ASP A 246 21.17 20.44 -1.66
C ASP A 246 20.14 19.32 -1.51
N GLU A 247 20.25 18.52 -0.44
CA GLU A 247 19.32 17.46 -0.06
C GLU A 247 19.29 16.24 -0.98
N HIS A 248 20.22 16.15 -1.94
CA HIS A 248 20.40 14.90 -2.68
C HIS A 248 21.04 13.83 -1.78
N VAL A 249 20.76 12.57 -2.12
CA VAL A 249 21.28 11.41 -1.40
C VAL A 249 21.84 10.41 -2.38
N GLU A 250 23.04 9.92 -2.09
CA GLU A 250 23.67 8.81 -2.80
C GLU A 250 23.88 7.64 -1.83
N VAL A 251 23.78 6.42 -2.35
CA VAL A 251 23.95 5.21 -1.55
C VAL A 251 24.84 4.21 -2.29
N GLU A 252 25.70 3.51 -1.56
CA GLU A 252 26.63 2.53 -2.15
C GLU A 252 26.88 1.36 -1.20
N LEU A 253 26.98 0.16 -1.77
CA LEU A 253 27.35 -1.05 -1.04
C LEU A 253 28.88 -1.23 -1.09
N THR A 254 29.52 -1.20 0.06
CA THR A 254 30.99 -1.27 0.22
C THR A 254 31.40 -2.37 1.20
N ASP A 255 32.66 -2.80 1.15
CA ASP A 255 33.24 -3.79 2.05
C ASP A 255 33.87 -3.14 3.28
N TRP A 256 34.18 -1.85 3.18
CA TRP A 256 34.72 -0.99 4.22
C TRP A 256 34.40 0.49 3.94
N TYR A 257 34.68 1.36 4.91
CA TYR A 257 34.48 2.80 4.81
C TYR A 257 35.21 3.41 3.60
N SER A 258 34.47 4.08 2.72
CA SER A 258 35.02 4.93 1.67
C SER A 258 35.58 6.24 2.24
N PRO A 259 36.58 6.84 1.57
CA PRO A 259 36.91 8.25 1.79
C PRO A 259 35.68 9.15 1.55
N PRO A 260 35.53 10.25 2.29
CA PRO A 260 34.51 11.26 2.04
C PRO A 260 34.59 11.81 0.60
N ARG A 261 33.45 11.93 -0.08
CA ARG A 261 33.31 12.39 -1.47
C ARG A 261 33.54 13.90 -1.60
N VAL A 262 33.32 14.63 -0.51
CA VAL A 262 33.54 16.08 -0.42
C VAL A 262 34.51 16.34 0.73
N GLU A 263 35.61 17.01 0.43
CA GLU A 263 36.56 17.48 1.44
C GLU A 263 36.07 18.79 2.04
N LEU A 264 35.62 18.75 3.30
CA LEU A 264 35.15 19.93 4.02
C LEU A 264 36.27 20.51 4.91
N PRO A 265 36.50 21.85 4.90
CA PRO A 265 37.40 22.50 5.84
C PRO A 265 36.92 22.31 7.29
N ARG A 266 37.82 21.96 8.22
CA ARG A 266 37.46 21.79 9.64
C ARG A 266 37.14 23.14 10.29
N LYS A 267 35.94 23.28 10.86
CA LYS A 267 35.59 24.36 11.80
C LYS A 267 35.00 23.83 13.13
N ASN A 268 34.11 22.84 13.09
CA ASN A 268 33.54 22.10 14.24
C ASN A 268 32.79 20.85 13.71
N ASN A 269 32.61 19.79 14.51
CA ASN A 269 31.86 18.57 14.15
C ASN A 269 30.33 18.76 14.13
N PHE A 270 29.83 19.87 14.69
CA PHE A 270 28.40 20.15 14.85
C PHE A 270 27.85 21.28 13.97
N GLU A 271 28.70 22.21 13.57
CA GLU A 271 28.34 23.43 12.84
C GLU A 271 29.48 23.84 11.89
N ARG A 272 29.14 24.41 10.74
CA ARG A 272 30.09 24.87 9.71
C ARG A 272 30.43 26.36 9.84
#